data_AF-A0A9P7HQT7-F1
#
_entry.id   AF-A0A9P7HQT7-F1
#
_cell.length_a   1.000
_cell.length_b   1.000
_cell.length_c   1.000
_cell.angle_alpha   90.00
_cell.angle_beta   90.00
_cell.angle_gamma   90.00
#
_symmetry.space_group_name_H-M   'P 1'
#
loop_
_entity.id
_entity.type
_entity.pdbx_description
1 polymer ?
#
loop_
_entity_poly.entity_id
_entity_poly.type
_entity_poly.pdbx_seq_one_letter_code
_entity_poly.pdbx_strand_id
1 'polypeptide(L)'
;MLVEKTEPEPLQCAGATKYVGGVNIIEGWNSANCGGCYRLEYKGKKINVLAIDHAASGFNIGLDAMNALTNGQAVKLGRINAQVYHAKPSDCGLKN
;
A
#
# COMPACT_ATOMS: atom_id res chain seq x y z
N MET A 1 11.36 -1.75 4.54
CA MET A 1 10.32 -0.97 5.23
C MET A 1 9.31 -1.93 5.82
N LEU A 2 8.84 -1.68 7.05
CA LEU A 2 7.80 -2.51 7.67
C LEU A 2 6.46 -2.28 6.97
N VAL A 3 5.75 -3.36 6.67
CA VAL A 3 4.42 -3.34 6.05
C VAL A 3 3.47 -4.20 6.89
N GLU A 4 2.33 -3.63 7.29
CA GLU A 4 1.29 -4.32 8.05
C GLU A 4 -0.09 -4.22 7.38
N LYS A 5 -1.03 -5.08 7.81
CA LYS A 5 -2.40 -5.07 7.28
C LYS A 5 -3.32 -4.12 8.04
N THR A 6 -4.20 -3.43 7.33
CA THR A 6 -5.41 -2.80 7.88
C THR A 6 -6.57 -3.81 7.86
N GLU A 7 -7.51 -3.70 8.79
CA GLU A 7 -8.73 -4.51 8.80
C GLU A 7 -9.57 -4.30 7.53
N PRO A 8 -10.33 -5.31 7.06
CA PRO A 8 -11.01 -5.24 5.77
C PRO A 8 -12.25 -4.35 5.84
N GLU A 9 -12.17 -3.15 5.24
CA GLU A 9 -13.36 -2.43 4.78
C GLU A 9 -13.74 -2.91 3.37
N PRO A 10 -15.05 -3.08 3.07
CA PRO A 10 -15.51 -3.47 1.72
C PRO A 10 -15.32 -2.31 0.74
N LEU A 11 -14.13 -2.21 0.14
CA LEU A 11 -13.82 -1.18 -0.84
C LEU A 11 -14.37 -1.55 -2.22
N GLN A 12 -15.52 -0.96 -2.53
CA GLN A 12 -16.25 -1.09 -3.79
C GLN A 12 -15.99 0.14 -4.68
N CYS A 13 -14.77 0.32 -5.17
CA CYS A 13 -14.45 1.33 -6.18
C CYS A 13 -13.58 0.71 -7.29
N ALA A 14 -14.23 0.12 -8.29
CA ALA A 14 -13.58 -0.50 -9.44
C ALA A 14 -13.07 0.58 -10.41
N GLY A 15 -11.77 0.91 -10.36
CA GLY A 15 -11.16 1.75 -11.41
C GLY A 15 -9.78 2.33 -11.11
N ALA A 16 -9.51 2.76 -9.87
CA ALA A 16 -8.17 3.09 -9.40
C ALA A 16 -7.52 1.84 -8.79
N THR A 17 -6.20 1.83 -8.59
CA THR A 17 -5.48 0.66 -8.02
C THR A 17 -6.27 -0.08 -6.95
N LYS A 18 -6.34 -1.42 -7.05
CA LYS A 18 -6.98 -2.28 -6.05
C LYS A 18 -6.36 -2.10 -4.66
N TYR A 19 -5.17 -1.52 -4.56
CA TYR A 19 -4.40 -1.45 -3.33
C TYR A 19 -4.10 -0.01 -2.92
N VAL A 20 -4.60 0.34 -1.74
CA VAL A 20 -4.35 1.61 -1.06
C VAL A 20 -3.75 1.34 0.32
N GLY A 21 -3.13 2.36 0.90
CA GLY A 21 -2.63 2.28 2.27
C GLY A 21 -2.13 3.60 2.81
N GLY A 22 -1.84 3.59 4.11
CA GLY A 22 -1.14 4.67 4.79
C GLY A 22 0.37 4.50 4.73
N VAL A 23 1.10 5.62 4.70
CA VAL A 23 2.57 5.64 4.68
C VAL A 23 3.09 6.70 5.65
N ASN A 24 4.17 6.40 6.36
CA ASN A 24 4.74 7.31 7.35
C ASN A 24 5.29 8.64 6.82
N ILE A 25 5.56 8.73 5.52
CA ILE A 25 5.98 9.99 4.88
C ILE A 25 4.80 10.93 4.59
N ILE A 26 3.56 10.47 4.72
CA ILE A 26 2.39 11.36 4.76
C ILE A 26 2.34 11.94 6.16
N GLU A 27 2.89 13.13 6.35
CA GLU A 27 3.04 13.79 7.67
C GLU A 27 1.70 14.28 8.25
N GLY A 28 0.66 14.36 7.43
CA GLY A 28 -0.66 14.80 7.86
C GLY A 28 -1.50 15.36 6.70
N TRP A 29 -2.48 16.20 7.06
CA TRP A 29 -3.37 16.84 6.12
C TRP A 29 -2.60 17.66 5.06
N ASN A 30 -3.02 17.57 3.80
CA ASN A 30 -2.40 18.24 2.65
C ASN A 30 -0.90 17.92 2.44
N SER A 31 -0.46 16.73 2.86
CA SER A 31 0.89 16.25 2.57
C SER A 31 1.12 16.12 1.06
N ALA A 32 2.27 16.62 0.58
CA ALA A 32 2.71 16.45 -0.81
C ALA A 32 2.94 14.98 -1.22
N ASN A 33 3.06 14.07 -0.24
CA ASN A 33 3.23 12.63 -0.48
C ASN A 33 1.89 11.90 -0.61
N CYS A 34 0.77 12.57 -0.31
CA CYS A 34 -0.57 12.03 -0.55
C CYS A 34 -0.82 11.88 -2.06
N GLY A 35 -1.35 10.73 -2.47
CA GLY A 35 -1.51 10.38 -3.89
C GLY A 35 -0.24 9.78 -4.53
N GLY A 36 0.84 9.60 -3.76
CA GLY A 36 2.05 8.93 -4.25
C GLY A 36 1.81 7.44 -4.53
N CYS A 37 2.36 6.92 -5.63
CA CYS A 37 2.32 5.51 -5.97
C CYS A 37 3.64 4.81 -5.61
N TYR A 38 3.55 3.68 -4.92
CA TYR A 38 4.71 2.94 -4.43
C TYR A 38 4.62 1.47 -4.81
N ARG A 39 5.71 0.92 -5.34
CA ARG A 39 5.84 -0.52 -5.59
C ARG A 39 6.46 -1.20 -4.37
N LEU A 40 5.70 -2.09 -3.75
CA LEU A 40 6.16 -2.93 -2.64
C LEU A 40 6.59 -4.28 -3.18
N GLU A 41 7.73 -4.79 -2.69
CA GLU A 41 8.29 -6.06 -3.11
C GLU A 41 8.69 -6.94 -1.93
N TYR A 42 8.22 -8.18 -1.94
CA TYR A 42 8.51 -9.17 -0.90
C TYR A 42 8.59 -10.57 -1.51
N LYS A 43 9.72 -11.26 -1.30
CA LYS A 43 9.98 -12.64 -1.78
C LYS A 43 9.57 -12.85 -3.26
N GLY A 44 9.92 -11.89 -4.12
CA GLY A 44 9.63 -11.93 -5.57
C GLY A 44 8.22 -11.51 -5.97
N LYS A 45 7.29 -11.28 -5.02
CA LYS A 45 5.96 -10.71 -5.29
C LYS A 45 6.03 -9.19 -5.26
N LYS A 46 5.29 -8.55 -6.17
CA LYS A 46 5.28 -7.10 -6.37
C LYS A 46 3.84 -6.61 -6.47
N ILE A 47 3.52 -5.53 -5.76
CA ILE A 47 2.24 -4.82 -5.87
C ILE A 47 2.50 -3.31 -5.93
N ASN A 48 1.60 -2.56 -6.55
CA ASN A 48 1.59 -1.10 -6.50
C ASN A 48 0.52 -0.64 -5.52
N VAL A 49 0.87 0.26 -4.61
CA VAL A 49 0.00 0.78 -3.56
C VAL A 49 -0.05 2.29 -3.67
N LEU A 50 -1.27 2.83 -3.67
CA LEU A 50 -1.50 4.28 -3.58
C LEU A 50 -1.49 4.71 -2.12
N ALA A 51 -0.63 5.67 -1.80
CA ALA A 51 -0.54 6.28 -0.48
C ALA A 51 -1.65 7.32 -0.32
N ILE A 52 -2.58 7.08 0.60
CA ILE A 52 -3.75 7.96 0.81
C ILE A 52 -3.88 8.46 2.25
N ASP A 53 -3.11 7.90 3.18
CA ASP A 53 -3.23 8.21 4.61
C ASP A 53 -1.86 8.21 5.31
N HIS A 54 -1.82 8.77 6.51
CA HIS A 54 -0.68 8.64 7.40
C HIS A 54 -0.59 7.22 7.99
N ALA A 55 0.62 6.73 8.21
CA ALA A 55 0.88 5.58 9.07
C ALA A 55 1.98 5.92 10.06
N ALA A 56 1.88 5.48 11.32
CA ALA A 56 2.90 5.81 12.32
C ALA A 56 4.32 5.31 11.93
N SER A 57 4.41 4.19 11.22
CA SER A 57 5.68 3.66 10.71
C SER A 57 5.47 2.84 9.45
N GLY A 58 6.39 2.98 8.49
CA GLY A 58 6.38 2.20 7.26
C GLY A 58 5.08 2.34 6.47
N PHE A 59 4.51 1.20 6.06
CA PHE A 59 3.25 1.12 5.33
C PHE A 59 2.21 0.33 6.12
N ASN A 60 0.98 0.84 6.16
CA ASN A 60 -0.20 0.07 6.57
C ASN A 60 -1.13 -0.06 5.37
N ILE A 61 -1.33 -1.27 4.85
CA ILE A 61 -2.05 -1.52 3.59
C ILE A 61 -3.25 -2.42 3.82
N GLY A 62 -4.27 -2.35 2.98
CA GLY A 62 -5.43 -3.24 3.10
C GLY A 62 -5.06 -4.73 3.11
N LEU A 63 -5.84 -5.55 3.83
CA LEU A 63 -5.60 -7.00 3.94
C LEU A 63 -5.44 -7.69 2.58
N ASP A 64 -6.25 -7.34 1.60
CA ASP A 64 -6.16 -7.87 0.24
C ASP A 64 -4.83 -7.54 -0.45
N ALA A 65 -4.31 -6.32 -0.25
CA ALA A 65 -3.01 -5.90 -0.75
C ALA A 65 -1.89 -6.73 -0.12
N MET A 66 -1.93 -6.87 1.21
CA MET A 66 -0.93 -7.67 1.92
C MET A 66 -1.02 -9.15 1.54
N ASN A 67 -2.21 -9.69 1.29
CA ASN A 67 -2.40 -11.06 0.80
C ASN A 67 -1.81 -11.23 -0.61
N ALA A 68 -2.02 -10.27 -1.51
CA ALA A 68 -1.40 -10.30 -2.83
C ALA A 68 0.14 -10.26 -2.75
N LEU A 69 0.69 -9.48 -1.82
CA LEU A 69 2.13 -9.37 -1.59
C LEU A 69 2.74 -10.60 -0.89
N THR A 70 1.96 -11.30 -0.07
CA THR A 70 2.45 -12.42 0.77
C THR A 70 1.95 -13.80 0.34
N ASN A 71 1.27 -13.88 -0.81
CA ASN A 71 0.66 -15.12 -1.31
C ASN A 71 -0.37 -15.71 -0.33
N GLY A 72 -1.29 -14.87 0.16
CA GLY A 72 -2.40 -15.24 1.04
C GLY A 72 -2.04 -15.41 2.53
N GLN A 73 -0.88 -14.91 2.96
CA GLN A 73 -0.36 -15.14 4.32
C GLN A 73 -0.42 -13.90 5.22
N ALA A 74 -1.18 -12.87 4.87
CA ALA A 74 -1.15 -11.58 5.58
C ALA A 74 -1.50 -11.71 7.07
N VAL A 75 -2.57 -12.45 7.40
CA VAL A 75 -3.00 -12.65 8.79
C VAL A 75 -1.95 -13.43 9.59
N LYS A 76 -1.37 -14.47 9.00
CA LYS A 76 -0.36 -15.32 9.65
C LYS A 76 0.94 -14.56 9.92
N LEU A 77 1.39 -13.75 8.97
CA LEU A 77 2.63 -13.00 9.09
C LEU A 77 2.45 -11.76 9.96
N GLY A 78 1.29 -11.10 9.89
CA GLY A 78 0.97 -9.86 10.59
C GLY A 78 1.74 -8.65 10.04
N ARG A 79 3.07 -8.74 9.96
CA ARG A 79 3.99 -7.72 9.47
C ARG A 79 5.09 -8.35 8.63
N ILE A 80 5.58 -7.63 7.63
CA ILE A 80 6.72 -8.04 6.81
C ILE A 80 7.71 -6.90 6.62
N ASN A 81 8.97 -7.24 6.31
CA ASN A 81 9.94 -6.29 5.79
C ASN A 81 9.97 -6.40 4.27
N ALA A 82 9.41 -5.39 3.59
CA ALA A 82 9.38 -5.30 2.13
C ALA A 82 10.37 -4.25 1.60
N GLN A 83 10.79 -4.41 0.34
CA GLN A 83 11.47 -3.37 -0.41
C GLN A 83 10.43 -2.41 -1.00
N VAL A 84 10.76 -1.13 -1.05
CA VAL A 84 9.85 -0.06 -1.48
C VAL A 84 10.52 0.77 -2.57
N TYR A 85 9.77 1.04 -3.63
CA TYR A 85 10.23 1.86 -4.75
C TYR A 85 9.14 2.87 -5.11
N HIS A 86 9.52 4.07 -5.53
CA HIS A 86 8.58 4.97 -6.18
C HIS A 86 8.12 4.36 -7.52
N ALA A 87 6.83 4.51 -7.80
CA ALA A 87 6.20 4.14 -9.06
C ALA A 87 5.49 5.36 -9.67
N LYS A 88 5.05 5.26 -10.92
CA LYS A 88 4.31 6.35 -11.56
C LYS A 88 2.87 6.36 -11.04
N PRO A 89 2.22 7.54 -10.89
CA PRO A 89 0.80 7.60 -10.52
C PRO A 89 -0.12 6.74 -11.40
N SER A 90 0.21 6.63 -12.69
CA SER A 90 -0.47 5.76 -13.66
C SER A 90 -0.41 4.27 -13.30
N ASP A 91 0.66 3.82 -12.63
CA ASP A 91 0.83 2.43 -12.19
C ASP A 91 -0.11 2.09 -11.02
N CYS A 92 -0.66 3.13 -10.39
CA CYS A 92 -1.73 3.06 -9.40
C CYS A 92 -3.11 3.49 -9.98
N GLY A 93 -3.25 3.61 -11.30
CA GLY A 93 -4.53 3.93 -11.94
C GLY A 93 -4.96 5.39 -11.84
N LEU A 94 -4.11 6.29 -11.35
CA LEU A 94 -4.35 7.74 -11.43
C LEU A 94 -4.02 8.22 -12.84
N LYS A 95 -5.06 8.62 -13.59
CA LYS A 95 -4.94 9.26 -14.89
C LYS A 95 -5.23 10.76 -14.70
N ASN A 96 -4.38 11.59 -15.28
CA ASN A 96 -4.64 13.02 -15.42
C ASN A 96 -5.68 13.28 -16.50
#